data_AF-A0A953Z949-F1
#
_entry.id   AF-A0A953Z949-F1
#
_cell.length_a   1.000
_cell.length_b   1.000
_cell.length_c   1.000
_cell.angle_alpha   90.00
_cell.angle_beta   90.00
_cell.angle_gamma   90.00
#
_symmetry.space_group_name_H-M   'P 1'
#
loop_
_entity.id
_entity.type
_entity.pdbx_description
1 polymer ?
#
loop_
_entity_poly.entity_id
_entity_poly.type
_entity_poly.pdbx_seq_one_letter_code
_entity_poly.pdbx_strand_id
1 'polypeptide(L)'
;MSRPADPELRNRLLAAAAAEFAERGFARATMATIGRRAGVTKGGVYFHFRGKEELFFAVFDARRARLRELLTTSGQDAASGAAVLRRFVRDYLEFHFRDPDASRLLGVLVAELRDRFTAELRE
;
A
#
# COMPACT_ATOMS: atom_id res chain seq x y z
N MET A 1 -9.05 14.03 -26.74
CA MET A 1 -9.29 12.57 -26.69
C MET A 1 -8.56 12.01 -25.47
N SER A 2 -9.30 11.59 -24.44
CA SER A 2 -8.70 11.05 -23.20
C SER A 2 -8.21 9.63 -23.47
N ARG A 3 -6.89 9.39 -23.34
CA ARG A 3 -6.31 8.05 -23.39
C ARG A 3 -6.92 7.26 -22.21
N PRO A 4 -7.49 6.05 -22.43
CA PRO A 4 -8.03 5.25 -21.34
C PRO A 4 -6.95 5.06 -20.27
N ALA A 5 -7.35 5.11 -19.00
CA ALA A 5 -6.44 4.97 -17.87
C ALA A 5 -5.63 3.69 -18.04
N ASP A 6 -4.34 3.86 -18.34
CA ASP A 6 -3.41 2.77 -18.59
C ASP A 6 -3.23 1.97 -17.28
N PRO A 7 -3.74 0.73 -17.19
CA PRO A 7 -3.68 -0.05 -15.95
C PRO A 7 -2.24 -0.33 -15.51
N GLU A 8 -1.32 -0.45 -16.47
CA GLU A 8 0.10 -0.66 -16.22
C GLU A 8 0.73 0.59 -15.59
N LEU A 9 0.35 1.78 -16.07
CA LEU A 9 0.76 3.04 -15.46
C LEU A 9 0.24 3.17 -14.02
N ARG A 10 -1.04 2.84 -13.78
CA ARG A 10 -1.60 2.89 -12.42
C ARG A 10 -0.81 1.97 -11.47
N ASN A 11 -0.47 0.76 -11.90
CA ASN A 11 0.33 -0.16 -11.10
C ASN A 11 1.75 0.36 -10.84
N ARG A 12 2.41 0.96 -11.84
CA ARG A 12 3.72 1.61 -11.65
C ARG A 12 3.66 2.78 -10.67
N LEU A 13 2.60 3.59 -10.73
CA LEU A 13 2.39 4.68 -9.79
C LEU A 13 2.21 4.18 -8.35
N LEU A 14 1.45 3.10 -8.15
CA LEU A 14 1.28 2.47 -6.84
C LEU A 14 2.60 1.91 -6.30
N ALA A 15 3.39 1.23 -7.13
CA ALA A 15 4.71 0.71 -6.74
C ALA A 15 5.70 1.85 -6.37
N ALA A 16 5.76 2.89 -7.20
CA ALA A 16 6.59 4.06 -6.96
C ALA A 16 6.18 4.82 -5.68
N ALA A 17 4.87 4.95 -5.45
CA ALA A 17 4.33 5.58 -4.25
C ALA A 17 4.63 4.77 -3.00
N ALA A 18 4.46 3.45 -3.04
CA ALA A 18 4.79 2.55 -1.93
C ALA A 18 6.27 2.71 -1.52
N ALA A 19 7.20 2.71 -2.47
CA ALA A 19 8.62 2.90 -2.21
C ALA A 19 8.92 4.30 -1.63
N GLU A 20 8.36 5.36 -2.22
CA GLU A 20 8.55 6.73 -1.71
C GLU A 20 8.03 6.90 -0.28
N PHE A 21 6.83 6.36 0.03
CA PHE A 21 6.25 6.40 1.36
C PHE A 21 7.05 5.56 2.37
N ALA A 22 7.56 4.40 1.96
CA ALA A 22 8.39 3.55 2.82
C ALA A 22 9.73 4.21 3.17
N GLU A 23 10.37 4.87 2.20
CA GLU A 23 11.69 5.48 2.38
C GLU A 23 11.64 6.82 3.13
N ARG A 24 10.62 7.64 2.87
CA ARG A 24 10.60 9.05 3.32
C ARG A 24 9.46 9.38 4.28
N GLY A 25 8.55 8.45 4.50
CA GLY A 25 7.31 8.67 5.23
C GLY A 25 6.31 9.51 4.43
N PHE A 26 5.06 9.55 4.92
CA PHE A 26 3.97 10.26 4.25
C PHE A 26 4.24 11.77 4.12
N ALA A 27 4.69 12.41 5.20
CA ALA A 27 4.91 13.86 5.24
C ALA A 27 5.89 14.36 4.14
N ARG A 28 7.03 13.69 3.98
CA ARG A 28 8.09 14.13 3.05
C ARG A 28 7.93 13.60 1.61
N ALA A 29 7.11 12.58 1.41
CA ALA A 29 6.78 12.09 0.07
C ALA A 29 6.08 13.17 -0.77
N THR A 30 6.43 13.26 -2.06
CA THR A 30 5.82 14.24 -2.97
C THR A 30 5.36 13.60 -4.27
N MET A 31 4.23 14.10 -4.80
CA MET A 31 3.68 13.68 -6.10
C MET A 31 4.71 13.81 -7.24
N ALA A 32 5.60 14.81 -7.16
CA ALA A 32 6.67 14.99 -8.13
C ALA A 32 7.71 13.86 -8.08
N THR A 33 8.13 13.45 -6.90
CA THR A 33 9.12 12.36 -6.77
C THR A 33 8.51 11.03 -7.17
N ILE A 34 7.25 10.79 -6.80
CA ILE A 34 6.52 9.58 -7.22
C ILE A 34 6.40 9.52 -8.74
N GLY A 35 6.04 10.64 -9.38
CA GLY A 35 5.99 10.72 -10.84
C GLY A 35 7.34 10.36 -11.47
N ARG A 36 8.43 10.99 -11.00
CA ARG A 36 9.79 10.67 -11.50
C ARG A 36 10.14 9.19 -11.34
N ARG A 37 9.84 8.58 -10.19
CA ARG A 37 10.07 7.14 -9.94
C ARG A 37 9.25 6.26 -10.89
N ALA A 38 8.02 6.66 -11.20
CA ALA A 38 7.13 5.94 -12.11
C ALA A 38 7.39 6.24 -13.60
N GLY A 39 8.37 7.09 -13.93
CA GLY A 39 8.68 7.48 -15.32
C GLY A 39 7.68 8.44 -15.95
N VAL A 40 6.92 9.21 -15.14
CA VAL A 40 5.92 10.18 -15.62
C VAL A 40 6.08 11.56 -14.98
N THR A 41 5.45 12.56 -15.57
CA THR A 41 5.43 13.91 -14.99
C THR A 41 4.52 13.97 -13.75
N LYS A 42 4.69 15.02 -12.93
CA LYS A 42 3.77 15.31 -11.82
C LYS A 42 2.31 15.35 -12.29
N GLY A 43 2.03 15.98 -13.43
CA GLY A 43 0.69 16.02 -14.04
C GLY A 43 0.17 14.64 -14.43
N GLY A 44 1.04 13.74 -14.89
CA GLY A 44 0.70 12.34 -15.15
C GLY A 44 0.25 11.58 -13.90
N VAL A 45 0.79 11.91 -12.72
CA VAL A 45 0.31 11.35 -11.44
C VAL A 45 -1.09 11.90 -11.12
N TYR A 46 -1.30 13.21 -11.28
CA TYR A 46 -2.59 13.85 -10.99
C TYR A 46 -3.73 13.40 -11.90
N PHE A 47 -3.41 12.87 -13.08
CA PHE A 47 -4.40 12.23 -13.95
C PHE A 47 -5.03 10.99 -13.29
N HIS A 48 -4.29 10.26 -12.46
CA HIS A 48 -4.76 9.05 -11.79
C HIS A 48 -5.20 9.26 -10.34
N PHE A 49 -4.63 10.26 -9.65
CA PHE A 49 -4.86 10.50 -8.23
C PHE A 49 -4.97 11.99 -7.95
N ARG A 50 -6.05 12.42 -7.31
CA ARG A 50 -6.33 13.82 -6.94
C ARG A 50 -5.33 14.38 -5.94
N GLY A 51 -4.66 13.52 -5.19
CA GLY A 51 -3.66 13.95 -4.23
C GLY A 51 -2.86 12.81 -3.59
N LYS A 52 -1.93 13.20 -2.72
CA LYS A 52 -1.04 12.28 -1.99
C LYS A 52 -1.81 11.34 -1.07
N GLU A 53 -2.89 11.82 -0.46
CA GLU A 53 -3.77 11.03 0.43
C GLU A 53 -4.49 9.92 -0.33
N GLU A 54 -5.16 10.26 -1.44
CA GLU A 54 -5.84 9.26 -2.27
C GLU A 54 -4.86 8.20 -2.78
N LEU A 55 -3.67 8.63 -3.22
CA LEU A 55 -2.61 7.71 -3.65
C LEU A 55 -2.11 6.83 -2.50
N PHE A 56 -1.97 7.37 -1.29
CA PHE A 56 -1.60 6.61 -0.10
C PHE A 56 -2.63 5.53 0.20
N PHE A 57 -3.92 5.87 0.28
CA PHE A 57 -4.97 4.87 0.50
C PHE A 57 -5.04 3.83 -0.61
N ALA A 58 -4.86 4.23 -1.87
CA ALA A 58 -4.82 3.28 -2.99
C ALA A 58 -3.65 2.29 -2.89
N VAL A 59 -2.48 2.71 -2.37
CA VAL A 59 -1.37 1.81 -2.07
C VAL A 59 -1.76 0.81 -0.97
N PHE A 60 -2.45 1.26 0.08
CA PHE A 60 -2.95 0.36 1.13
C PHE A 60 -3.97 -0.64 0.61
N ASP A 61 -4.93 -0.21 -0.20
CA ASP A 61 -5.95 -1.08 -0.75
C ASP A 61 -5.35 -2.15 -1.66
N ALA A 62 -4.38 -1.77 -2.52
CA ALA A 62 -3.66 -2.73 -3.35
C ALA A 62 -2.90 -3.76 -2.50
N ARG A 63 -2.29 -3.33 -1.39
CA ARG A 63 -1.59 -4.22 -0.47
C ARG A 63 -2.54 -5.12 0.32
N ARG A 64 -3.69 -4.60 0.75
CA ARG A 64 -4.77 -5.39 1.38
C ARG A 64 -5.35 -6.44 0.43
N ALA A 65 -5.52 -6.09 -0.85
CA ALA A 65 -5.99 -7.03 -1.87
C ALA A 65 -5.01 -8.20 -2.04
N ARG A 66 -3.71 -7.89 -2.17
CA ARG A 66 -2.66 -8.92 -2.26
C ARG A 66 -2.58 -9.79 -1.02
N LEU A 67 -2.69 -9.20 0.18
CA LEU A 67 -2.75 -9.96 1.41
C LEU A 67 -3.99 -10.86 1.43
N ARG A 68 -5.17 -10.33 1.08
CA ARG A 68 -6.40 -11.12 1.02
C ARG A 68 -6.24 -12.32 0.09
N GLU A 69 -5.67 -12.13 -1.10
CA GLU A 69 -5.40 -13.19 -2.08
C GLU A 69 -4.52 -14.30 -1.48
N LEU A 70 -3.37 -13.94 -0.92
CA LEU A 70 -2.46 -14.87 -0.23
C LEU A 70 -3.17 -15.66 0.89
N LEU A 71 -4.05 -15.00 1.64
CA LEU A 71 -4.79 -15.63 2.74
C LEU A 71 -5.92 -16.54 2.25
N THR A 72 -6.64 -16.14 1.19
CA THR A 72 -7.68 -16.98 0.58
C THR A 72 -7.09 -18.25 -0.04
N THR A 73 -5.97 -18.16 -0.75
CA THR A 73 -5.27 -19.34 -1.29
C THR A 73 -4.77 -20.25 -0.18
N SER A 74 -4.45 -19.69 0.99
CA SER A 74 -3.89 -20.46 2.09
C SER A 74 -4.93 -21.21 2.94
N GLY A 75 -6.19 -20.79 2.88
CA GLY A 75 -7.29 -21.40 3.61
C GLY A 75 -7.91 -22.63 2.95
N GLN A 76 -7.68 -22.86 1.64
CA GLN A 76 -8.43 -23.88 0.89
C GLN A 76 -8.04 -25.34 1.20
N ASP A 77 -6.86 -25.58 1.77
CA ASP A 77 -6.32 -26.93 2.05
C ASP A 77 -6.06 -27.20 3.56
N ALA A 78 -6.60 -26.37 4.46
CA ALA A 78 -6.28 -26.48 5.88
C ALA A 78 -7.21 -27.45 6.61
N ALA A 79 -6.64 -28.50 7.22
CA ALA A 79 -7.38 -29.54 7.94
C ALA A 79 -8.15 -29.07 9.20
N SER A 80 -7.92 -27.83 9.68
CA SER A 80 -8.63 -27.23 10.82
C SER A 80 -8.44 -25.72 10.88
N GLY A 81 -9.29 -25.02 11.64
CA GLY A 81 -9.13 -23.56 11.89
C GLY A 81 -7.79 -23.19 12.53
N ALA A 82 -7.23 -24.06 13.39
CA ALA A 82 -5.90 -23.87 13.96
C ALA A 82 -4.78 -23.98 12.90
N ALA A 83 -4.97 -24.81 11.87
CA ALA A 83 -4.05 -24.90 10.74
C ALA A 83 -4.13 -23.65 9.84
N VAL A 84 -5.33 -23.12 9.61
CA VAL A 84 -5.54 -21.83 8.91
C VAL A 84 -4.80 -20.71 9.64
N LEU A 85 -4.99 -20.58 10.96
CA LEU A 85 -4.33 -19.52 11.74
C LEU A 85 -2.80 -19.67 11.74
N ARG A 86 -2.27 -20.88 11.90
CA ARG A 86 -0.82 -21.12 11.83
C ARG A 86 -0.23 -20.75 10.47
N ARG A 87 -0.93 -21.07 9.38
CA ARG A 87 -0.51 -20.72 8.02
C ARG A 87 -0.62 -19.23 7.77
N PHE A 88 -1.72 -18.60 8.20
CA PHE A 88 -1.89 -17.14 8.17
C PHE A 88 -0.71 -16.43 8.84
N VAL A 89 -0.38 -16.81 10.09
CA VAL A 89 0.70 -16.14 10.83
C VAL A 89 2.02 -16.32 10.11
N ARG A 90 2.30 -17.53 9.59
CA ARG A 90 3.51 -17.80 8.81
C ARG A 90 3.59 -16.93 7.57
N ASP A 91 2.58 -16.94 6.72
CA ASP A 91 2.59 -16.23 5.43
C ASP A 91 2.61 -14.71 5.64
N TYR A 92 1.89 -14.22 6.65
CA TYR A 92 1.92 -12.82 7.05
C TYR A 92 3.31 -12.39 7.51
N LEU A 93 3.95 -13.19 8.37
CA LEU A 93 5.31 -12.91 8.84
C LEU A 93 6.29 -13.00 7.67
N GLU A 94 6.22 -14.03 6.83
CA GLU A 94 7.12 -14.24 5.70
C GLU A 94 7.00 -13.11 4.65
N PHE A 95 5.79 -12.64 4.38
CA PHE A 95 5.55 -11.46 3.54
C PHE A 95 6.21 -10.20 4.12
N HIS A 96 6.14 -9.99 5.43
CA HIS A 96 6.74 -8.82 6.08
C HIS A 96 8.26 -8.93 6.30
N PHE A 97 8.78 -10.15 6.47
CA PHE A 97 10.21 -10.41 6.63
C PHE A 97 10.98 -10.39 5.31
N ARG A 98 10.36 -10.76 4.18
CA ARG A 98 11.01 -10.71 2.86
C ARG A 98 11.02 -9.32 2.23
N ASP A 99 10.18 -8.40 2.69
CA ASP A 99 10.08 -7.05 2.16
C ASP A 99 10.21 -6.01 3.30
N PRO A 100 11.41 -5.42 3.50
CA PRO A 100 11.65 -4.39 4.51
C PRO A 100 10.74 -3.16 4.36
N ASP A 101 10.28 -2.85 3.15
CA ASP A 101 9.42 -1.70 2.87
C ASP A 101 7.96 -1.99 3.22
N ALA A 102 7.54 -3.24 3.06
CA ALA A 102 6.26 -3.74 3.53
C ALA A 102 6.10 -3.55 5.06
N SER A 103 7.14 -3.86 5.83
CA SER A 103 7.16 -3.64 7.28
C SER A 103 7.13 -2.14 7.66
N ARG A 104 7.88 -1.29 6.95
CA ARG A 104 7.87 0.16 7.18
C ARG A 104 6.51 0.79 6.88
N LEU A 105 5.86 0.40 5.78
CA LEU A 105 4.54 0.92 5.41
C LEU A 105 3.46 0.57 6.44
N LEU A 106 3.54 -0.61 7.08
CA LEU A 106 2.61 -0.96 8.15
C LEU A 106 2.83 -0.07 9.38
N GLY A 107 4.09 0.20 9.74
CA GLY A 107 4.45 1.13 10.81
C GLY A 107 3.98 2.56 10.54
N VAL A 108 4.13 3.06 9.31
CA VAL A 108 3.62 4.37 8.89
C VAL A 108 2.10 4.42 8.97
N LEU A 109 1.38 3.38 8.50
CA LEU A 109 -0.07 3.33 8.62
C LEU A 109 -0.54 3.36 10.07
N VAL A 110 0.09 2.57 10.93
CA VAL A 110 -0.28 2.52 12.36
C VAL A 110 0.00 3.85 13.05
N ALA A 111 1.10 4.54 12.70
CA ALA A 111 1.40 5.86 13.22
C ALA A 111 0.40 6.93 12.74
N GLU A 112 0.10 6.98 11.44
CA GLU A 112 -0.79 7.98 10.83
C GLU A 112 -2.27 7.74 11.20
N LEU A 113 -2.70 6.48 11.31
CA LEU A 113 -4.03 6.14 11.82
C LEU A 113 -4.17 6.48 13.30
N ARG A 114 -3.12 6.26 14.10
CA ARG A 114 -3.12 6.65 15.53
C ARG A 114 -3.28 8.15 15.68
N ASP A 115 -2.53 8.95 14.91
CA ASP A 115 -2.59 10.40 14.99
C ASP A 115 -3.98 10.92 14.56
N ARG A 116 -4.57 10.36 13.49
CA ARG A 116 -5.95 10.69 13.07
C ARG A 116 -7.03 10.28 14.09
N PHE A 117 -6.96 9.08 14.65
CA PHE A 117 -7.92 8.64 15.68
C PHE A 117 -7.80 9.47 16.97
N THR A 118 -6.60 9.90 17.35
CA THR A 118 -6.43 10.79 18.52
C THR A 118 -6.88 12.23 18.28
N ALA A 119 -6.94 12.68 17.03
CA ALA A 119 -7.48 13.99 16.68
C ALA A 119 -9.02 13.99 16.72
N GLU A 120 -9.66 12.94 16.19
CA GLU A 120 -11.14 12.80 16.16
C GLU A 120 -11.75 12.57 17.57
N LEU A 121 -10.98 12.14 18.58
CA LEU A 121 -11.44 11.97 19.97
C LEU A 121 -11.29 13.22 20.85
N ARG A 122 -10.71 14.31 20.30
CA ARG A 122 -10.53 15.59 21.00
C ARG A 122 -11.56 16.65 20.61
N GLU A 123 -12.44 16.35 19.66
CA GLU A 123 -13.64 17.11 19.30
C GLU A 123 -14.89 16.45 19.90
#